data_AF-A0A8T5H0G9-F1
#
_entry.id   AF-A0A8T5H0G9-F1
#
_cell.length_a   1.000
_cell.length_b   1.000
_cell.length_c   1.000
_cell.angle_alpha   90.00
_cell.angle_beta   90.00
_cell.angle_gamma   90.00
#
_symmetry.space_group_name_H-M   'P 1'
#
loop_
_entity.id
_entity.type
_entity.pdbx_description
1 polymer ?
#
loop_
_entity_poly.entity_id
_entity_poly.type
_entity_poly.pdbx_seq_one_letter_code
_entity_poly.pdbx_strand_id
1 'polypeptide(L)' 'MSQEDYYLNEEGNVVFTAKFLKKRGYCCDSGCRHCPYKK' A
#
# COMPACT_ATOMS: atom_id res chain seq x y z
N MET A 1 7.58 -13.44 2.81
CA MET A 1 6.99 -12.13 2.46
C MET A 1 7.70 -11.64 1.21
N SER A 2 6.95 -11.21 0.20
CA SER A 2 7.46 -11.00 -1.17
C SER A 2 7.83 -9.53 -1.34
N GLN A 3 8.96 -9.22 -1.98
CA GLN A 3 9.53 -7.87 -2.12
C GLN A 3 8.67 -6.87 -2.93
N GLU A 4 7.47 -7.27 -3.35
CA GLU A 4 6.51 -6.53 -4.18
C GLU A 4 5.48 -5.73 -3.36
N ASP A 5 5.61 -5.75 -2.04
CA ASP A 5 4.70 -5.09 -1.10
C ASP A 5 5.00 -3.57 -0.98
N TYR A 6 6.21 -3.12 -1.29
CA TYR A 6 6.58 -1.69 -1.29
C TYR A 6 7.71 -1.43 -2.29
N TYR A 7 7.80 -0.19 -2.79
CA TYR A 7 8.91 0.27 -3.60
C TYR A 7 9.45 1.60 -3.06
N LEU A 8 10.72 1.87 -3.31
CA LEU A 8 11.32 3.17 -3.03
C LEU A 8 11.14 4.05 -4.27
N ASN A 9 10.58 5.24 -4.09
CA ASN A 9 10.58 6.24 -5.17
C ASN A 9 11.98 6.87 -5.30
N GLU A 10 12.17 7.67 -6.36
CA GLU A 10 13.44 8.37 -6.63
C GLU A 10 13.83 9.38 -5.54
N GLU A 11 12.87 9.80 -4.72
CA GLU A 11 13.08 10.65 -3.54
C GLU A 11 13.42 9.84 -2.26
N GLY A 12 13.58 8.51 -2.36
CA GLY A 12 13.90 7.64 -1.21
C GLY A 12 12.73 7.40 -0.25
N ASN A 13 11.51 7.72 -0.66
CA ASN A 13 10.30 7.49 0.12
C ASN A 13 9.79 6.06 -0.13
N VAL A 14 9.37 5.39 0.95
CA VAL A 14 8.76 4.05 0.88
C VAL A 14 7.30 4.19 0.46
N VAL A 15 7.01 3.77 -0.76
CA VAL A 15 5.64 3.73 -1.29
C VAL A 15 5.08 2.32 -1.18
N PHE A 16 4.04 2.17 -0.35
CA PHE A 16 3.34 0.90 -0.19
C PHE A 16 2.43 0.62 -1.37
N THR A 17 2.49 -0.60 -1.91
CA THR A 17 1.66 -1.00 -3.04
C THR A 17 0.26 -1.44 -2.59
N ALA A 18 -0.68 -1.46 -3.54
CA ALA A 18 -2.02 -1.98 -3.29
C ALA A 18 -2.02 -3.46 -2.84
N LYS A 19 -1.01 -4.25 -3.25
CA LYS A 19 -0.81 -5.63 -2.78
C LYS A 19 -0.55 -5.66 -1.28
N PHE A 20 0.33 -4.81 -0.77
CA PHE A 20 0.59 -4.71 0.67
C PHE A 20 -0.66 -4.31 1.43
N LEU A 21 -1.40 -3.31 0.95
CA LEU A 21 -2.67 -2.91 1.55
C LEU A 21 -3.66 -4.09 1.60
N LYS A 22 -3.79 -4.85 0.52
CA LYS A 22 -4.66 -6.05 0.45
C LYS A 22 -4.20 -7.20 1.37
N LYS A 23 -2.89 -7.37 1.54
CA LYS A 23 -2.27 -8.41 2.39
C LYS A 23 -2.37 -8.06 3.87
N ARG A 24 -2.30 -6.76 4.19
CA ARG A 24 -2.42 -6.20 5.53
C ARG A 24 -3.79 -6.49 6.16
N GLY A 25 -4.83 -6.72 5.35
CA GLY A 25 -6.11 -7.23 5.86
C GLY A 25 -7.01 -6.17 6.50
N TYR A 26 -6.58 -4.90 6.58
CA TYR A 26 -7.36 -3.82 7.17
C TYR A 26 -7.13 -2.47 6.49
N CYS A 27 -8.19 -1.65 6.47
CA CYS A 27 -8.15 -0.28 5.97
C CYS A 27 -7.54 0.65 7.02
N CYS A 28 -6.54 1.45 6.64
CA CYS A 28 -5.93 2.46 7.53
C CYS A 28 -6.71 3.77 7.64
N ASP A 29 -7.87 3.86 6.96
CA ASP A 29 -8.75 5.03 6.83
C ASP A 29 -8.07 6.35 6.41
N SER A 30 -6.82 6.30 5.92
CA SER A 30 -6.06 7.47 5.49
C SER A 30 -6.54 8.09 4.16
N GLY A 31 -7.73 7.70 3.66
CA GLY A 31 -8.33 8.28 2.46
C GLY A 31 -7.58 7.99 1.15
N CYS A 32 -6.83 6.88 1.07
CA CYS A 32 -6.04 6.56 -0.12
C CYS A 32 -6.95 6.26 -1.33
N ARG A 33 -6.70 6.91 -2.49
CA ARG A 33 -7.50 6.72 -3.71
C ARG A 33 -7.51 5.27 -4.24
N HIS A 34 -6.46 4.49 -3.94
CA HIS A 34 -6.32 3.09 -4.37
C HIS A 34 -6.68 2.09 -3.26
N CYS A 35 -7.46 2.51 -2.26
CA CYS A 35 -7.80 1.63 -1.15
C CYS A 35 -8.63 0.44 -1.65
N PRO A 36 -8.18 -0.81 -1.49
CA PRO A 36 -8.95 -1.99 -1.90
C PRO A 36 -10.14 -2.29 -0.98
N TYR A 37 -10.27 -1.56 0.15
CA TYR A 37 -11.31 -1.75 1.16
C TYR A 37 -12.41 -0.67 1.15
N LYS A 38 -12.28 0.40 0.36
CA LYS A 38 -13.34 1.41 0.22
C LYS A 38 -14.13 1.17 -1.07
N LYS A 39 -15.42 0.91 -0.88
CA LYS A 39 -16.48 1.11 -1.87
C LYS A 39 -16.69 2.61 -2.07
#